data_AF-A0A2T0BB60-F1
#
_entry.id   AF-A0A2T0BB60-F1
#
_cell.length_a   1.000
_cell.length_b   1.000
_cell.length_c   1.000
_cell.angle_alpha   90.00
_cell.angle_beta   90.00
_cell.angle_gamma   90.00
#
_symmetry.space_group_name_H-M   'P 1'
#
loop_
_entity.id
_entity.type
_entity.pdbx_description
1 polymer ?
#
loop_
_entity_poly.entity_id
_entity_poly.type
_entity_poly.pdbx_seq_one_letter_code
_entity_poly.pdbx_strand_id
1 'polypeptide(L)'
;MYKSINVEELYPQLNPKIKEEIQEVYRAKAKYEFLAMVSVILYSIIGLIFIYMFRNIIFKKHYFFNLNSLFNFCKIIIIIGGALFIVSSINNIPKNAYKKAVISLTKLFIMDICDCTSTCHCRNLVISDLHKHGINLLS
;
A
#
# COMPACT_ATOMS: atom_id res chain seq x y z
N MET A 1 -16.33 16.18 18.06
CA MET A 1 -15.34 16.35 19.14
C MET A 1 -15.15 14.99 19.80
N TYR A 2 -14.27 14.16 19.24
CA TYR A 2 -14.09 12.78 19.69
C TYR A 2 -12.99 12.77 20.75
N LYS A 3 -13.33 12.35 21.98
CA LYS A 3 -12.33 11.98 22.98
C LYS A 3 -11.55 10.79 22.44
N SER A 4 -10.38 11.04 21.87
CA SER A 4 -9.34 10.03 21.74
C SER A 4 -9.07 9.53 23.14
N ILE A 5 -9.16 8.22 23.33
CA ILE A 5 -8.57 7.60 24.51
C ILE A 5 -7.08 8.01 24.49
N ASN A 6 -6.56 8.43 25.64
CA ASN A 6 -5.20 8.93 25.88
C ASN A 6 -4.10 7.93 25.46
N VAL A 7 -3.93 7.66 24.16
CA VAL A 7 -2.79 6.87 23.66
C VAL A 7 -1.49 7.58 24.02
N GLU A 8 -1.48 8.91 24.11
CA GLU A 8 -0.32 9.72 24.56
C GLU A 8 0.09 9.47 26.03
N GLU A 9 -0.82 9.12 26.94
CA GLU A 9 -0.47 8.83 28.34
C GLU A 9 0.02 7.38 28.55
N LEU A 10 -0.37 6.47 27.65
CA LEU A 10 -0.08 5.03 27.75
C LEU A 10 1.11 4.61 26.87
N TYR A 11 1.38 5.33 25.78
CA TYR A 11 2.55 5.12 24.92
C TYR A 11 3.90 5.21 25.67
N PRO A 12 4.09 6.08 26.68
CA PRO A 12 5.30 6.11 27.50
C PRO A 12 5.56 4.81 28.25
N GLN A 13 4.52 4.07 28.62
CA GLN A 13 4.61 2.84 29.44
C GLN A 13 4.90 1.58 28.61
N LEU A 14 4.85 1.66 27.28
CA LEU A 14 5.22 0.54 26.42
C LEU A 14 6.73 0.27 26.47
N ASN A 15 7.10 -0.99 26.24
CA ASN A 15 8.48 -1.36 26.00
C ASN A 15 9.05 -0.51 24.83
N PRO A 16 10.24 0.11 24.97
CA PRO A 16 10.86 0.90 23.91
C PRO A 16 10.94 0.18 22.56
N LYS A 17 11.18 -1.14 22.58
CA LYS A 17 11.23 -1.96 21.36
C LYS A 17 9.89 -2.01 20.61
N ILE A 18 8.76 -2.04 21.34
CA ILE A 18 7.42 -1.99 20.74
C ILE A 18 7.16 -0.62 20.13
N LYS A 19 7.63 0.46 20.76
CA LYS A 19 7.48 1.83 20.24
C LYS A 19 8.22 2.02 18.92
N GLU A 20 9.44 1.50 18.82
CA GLU A 20 10.23 1.57 17.58
C GLU A 20 9.52 0.86 16.42
N GLU A 21 8.98 -0.33 16.68
CA GLU A 21 8.27 -1.13 15.68
C GLU A 21 6.93 -0.52 15.28
N ILE A 22 6.22 0.12 16.20
CA ILE A 22 5.03 0.92 15.88
C ILE A 22 5.41 2.06 14.92
N GLN A 23 6.49 2.80 15.19
CA GLN A 23 6.96 3.87 14.30
C GLN A 23 7.37 3.33 12.92
N GLU A 24 8.01 2.17 12.87
CA GLU A 24 8.36 1.52 11.60
C GLU A 24 7.11 1.15 10.79
N VAL A 25 6.08 0.58 11.42
CA VAL A 25 4.80 0.28 10.78
C VAL A 25 4.14 1.53 10.21
N TYR A 26 4.08 2.63 10.97
CA TYR A 26 3.52 3.89 10.47
C TYR A 26 4.32 4.47 9.30
N ARG A 27 5.66 4.47 9.37
CA ARG A 27 6.51 4.94 8.27
C ARG A 27 6.34 4.09 7.01
N ALA A 28 6.32 2.77 7.17
CA ALA A 28 6.13 1.84 6.06
C ALA A 28 4.72 1.98 5.43
N LYS A 29 3.70 2.18 6.26
CA LYS A 29 2.32 2.43 5.82
C LYS A 29 2.20 3.72 5.01
N ALA A 30 2.70 4.83 5.53
CA ALA A 30 2.66 6.13 4.83
C ALA A 30 3.37 6.05 3.46
N LYS A 31 4.52 5.38 3.40
CA LYS A 31 5.26 5.16 2.14
C LYS A 31 4.47 4.28 1.16
N TYR A 32 3.81 3.23 1.65
CA TYR A 32 2.97 2.36 0.85
C TYR A 32 1.75 3.11 0.28
N GLU A 33 1.02 3.86 1.11
CA GLU A 33 -0.15 4.64 0.69
C GLU A 33 0.21 5.72 -0.33
N PHE A 34 1.33 6.42 -0.12
CA PHE A 34 1.84 7.40 -1.07
C PHE A 34 2.13 6.76 -2.44
N LEU A 35 2.87 5.64 -2.47
CA LEU A 35 3.21 4.95 -3.72
C LEU A 35 1.99 4.33 -4.40
N ALA A 36 1.03 3.81 -3.63
CA ALA A 36 -0.25 3.34 -4.14
C ALA A 36 -1.04 4.47 -4.81
N MET A 37 -1.12 5.65 -4.19
CA MET A 37 -1.77 6.84 -4.75
C MET A 37 -1.10 7.28 -6.06
N VAL A 38 0.25 7.39 -6.06
CA VAL A 38 1.03 7.73 -7.26
C VAL A 38 0.76 6.71 -8.38
N SER A 39 0.64 5.44 -8.04
CA SER A 39 0.38 4.39 -9.02
C SER A 39 -1.03 4.45 -9.62
N VAL A 40 -2.05 4.79 -8.83
CA VAL A 40 -3.40 5.03 -9.35
C VAL A 40 -3.40 6.19 -10.36
N ILE A 41 -2.65 7.26 -10.08
CA ILE A 41 -2.49 8.38 -11.02
C ILE A 41 -1.79 7.90 -12.30
N LEU A 42 -0.69 7.14 -12.19
CA LEU A 42 0.02 6.60 -13.34
C LEU A 42 -0.86 5.67 -14.18
N TYR A 43 -1.64 4.79 -13.55
CA TYR A 43 -2.60 3.93 -14.25
C TYR A 43 -3.67 4.74 -14.98
N SER A 44 -4.14 5.83 -14.38
CA SER A 44 -5.12 6.72 -15.01
C SER A 44 -4.52 7.42 -16.25
N ILE A 45 -3.28 7.90 -16.16
CA ILE A 45 -2.55 8.50 -17.28
C ILE A 45 -2.36 7.48 -18.41
N ILE A 46 -1.90 6.26 -18.09
CA ILE A 46 -1.73 5.17 -19.05
C ILE A 46 -3.06 4.83 -19.74
N GLY A 47 -4.16 4.77 -18.98
CA GLY A 47 -5.50 4.52 -19.52
C GLY A 47 -5.96 5.62 -20.49
N LEU A 48 -5.73 6.89 -20.15
CA LEU A 48 -6.05 8.02 -21.02
C LEU A 48 -5.23 7.99 -22.32
N ILE A 49 -3.93 7.68 -22.24
CA ILE A 49 -3.07 7.51 -23.41
C ILE A 49 -3.59 6.37 -24.29
N PHE A 50 -3.95 5.22 -23.70
CA PHE A 50 -4.52 4.09 -24.43
C PHE A 50 -5.80 4.49 -25.17
N ILE A 51 -6.74 5.15 -24.50
CA ILE A 51 -8.01 5.60 -25.11
C ILE A 51 -7.74 6.58 -26.25
N TYR A 52 -6.83 7.54 -26.06
CA TYR A 52 -6.46 8.51 -27.08
C TYR A 52 -5.86 7.83 -28.33
N MET A 53 -4.91 6.92 -28.14
CA MET A 53 -4.29 6.17 -29.23
C MET A 53 -5.30 5.25 -29.94
N PHE A 54 -6.13 4.55 -29.17
CA PHE A 54 -7.17 3.65 -29.68
C PHE A 54 -8.19 4.41 -30.54
N ARG A 55 -8.68 5.56 -30.05
CA ARG A 55 -9.59 6.44 -30.80
C ARG A 55 -8.97 6.88 -32.12
N ASN A 56 -7.69 7.25 -32.13
CA ASN A 56 -7.02 7.72 -33.33
C ASN A 56 -6.85 6.61 -34.38
N ILE A 57 -6.67 5.35 -33.95
CA ILE A 57 -6.55 4.20 -34.84
C ILE A 57 -7.91 3.81 -35.45
N ILE A 58 -8.98 3.75 -34.65
CA ILE A 58 -10.30 3.29 -35.12
C ILE A 58 -11.06 4.36 -35.92
N PHE A 59 -11.08 5.61 -35.45
CA PHE A 59 -11.97 6.63 -36.01
C PHE A 59 -11.37 7.45 -37.16
N LYS A 60 -10.03 7.59 -37.22
CA LYS A 60 -9.39 8.35 -38.31
C LYS A 60 -8.89 7.49 -39.46
N LYS A 61 -8.58 6.22 -39.22
CA LYS A 61 -8.15 5.30 -40.27
C LYS A 61 -9.27 4.29 -40.47
N HIS A 62 -10.07 4.46 -41.53
CA HIS A 62 -11.04 3.50 -42.08
C HIS A 62 -10.37 2.18 -42.55
N TYR A 63 -9.41 1.64 -41.80
CA TYR A 63 -8.66 0.43 -42.11
C TYR A 63 -8.84 -0.54 -40.96
N PHE A 64 -9.95 -1.28 -41.00
CA PHE A 64 -10.17 -2.38 -40.09
C PHE A 64 -9.23 -3.57 -40.37
N PHE A 65 -8.46 -3.58 -41.48
CA PHE A 65 -7.56 -4.69 -41.82
C PHE A 65 -6.34 -4.25 -42.67
N ASN A 66 -5.45 -3.40 -42.13
CA ASN A 66 -4.10 -3.27 -42.69
C ASN A 66 -3.09 -3.82 -41.69
N LEU A 67 -2.30 -4.82 -42.11
CA LEU A 67 -1.26 -5.48 -41.30
C LEU A 67 -0.36 -4.49 -40.57
N ASN A 68 -0.05 -3.35 -41.20
CA ASN A 68 0.80 -2.32 -40.60
C ASN A 68 0.12 -1.59 -39.43
N SER A 69 -1.20 -1.37 -39.49
CA SER A 69 -1.98 -0.82 -38.35
C SER A 69 -2.05 -1.81 -37.20
N LEU A 70 -2.20 -3.10 -37.50
CA LEU A 70 -2.25 -4.18 -36.51
C LEU A 70 -0.90 -4.34 -35.79
N PHE A 71 0.21 -4.26 -36.52
CA PHE A 71 1.56 -4.28 -35.97
C PHE A 71 1.84 -3.09 -35.04
N ASN A 72 1.38 -1.89 -35.42
CA ASN A 72 1.49 -0.69 -34.58
C ASN A 72 0.64 -0.81 -33.31
N PHE A 73 -0.55 -1.40 -33.40
CA PHE A 73 -1.40 -1.64 -32.24
C PHE A 73 -0.77 -2.60 -31.23
N CYS A 74 -0.19 -3.71 -31.71
CA CYS A 74 0.55 -4.66 -30.85
C CYS A 74 1.75 -4.00 -30.15
N LYS A 75 2.52 -3.16 -30.84
CA LYS A 75 3.62 -2.41 -30.22
C LYS A 75 3.15 -1.51 -29.08
N ILE A 76 2.01 -0.83 -29.26
CA ILE A 76 1.42 0.03 -28.23
C ILE A 76 0.99 -0.79 -27.01
N ILE A 77 0.36 -1.95 -27.22
CA ILE A 77 -0.01 -2.87 -26.13
C ILE A 77 1.24 -3.33 -25.35
N ILE A 78 2.32 -3.69 -26.04
CA ILE A 78 3.56 -4.12 -25.39
C ILE A 78 4.17 -2.99 -24.54
N ILE A 79 4.21 -1.75 -25.06
CA ILE A 79 4.73 -0.58 -24.33
C ILE A 79 3.88 -0.31 -23.08
N ILE A 80 2.55 -0.35 -23.22
CA ILE A 80 1.61 -0.14 -22.12
C ILE A 80 1.75 -1.26 -21.08
N GLY A 81 1.80 -2.52 -21.52
CA GLY A 81 2.01 -3.67 -20.63
C GLY A 81 3.30 -3.56 -19.83
N GLY A 82 4.39 -3.13 -20.47
CA GLY A 82 5.66 -2.85 -19.81
C GLY A 82 5.57 -1.74 -18.77
N ALA A 83 4.89 -0.63 -19.09
CA ALA A 83 4.65 0.46 -18.14
C ALA A 83 3.83 0.00 -16.93
N LEU A 84 2.76 -0.79 -17.15
CA LEU A 84 1.95 -1.37 -16.07
C LEU A 84 2.78 -2.30 -15.17
N PHE A 85 3.64 -3.12 -15.77
CA PHE A 85 4.51 -4.04 -15.04
C PHE A 85 5.52 -3.29 -14.14
N ILE A 86 6.12 -2.20 -14.65
CA ILE A 86 7.05 -1.37 -13.88
C ILE A 86 6.35 -0.72 -12.68
N VAL A 87 5.18 -0.11 -12.90
CA VAL A 87 4.38 0.50 -11.82
C VAL A 87 3.99 -0.52 -10.76
N SER A 88 3.55 -1.71 -11.18
CA SER A 88 3.22 -2.81 -10.28
C SER A 88 4.43 -3.29 -9.47
N SER A 89 5.59 -3.42 -10.12
CA SER A 89 6.84 -3.84 -9.46
C SER A 89 7.32 -2.85 -8.41
N ILE A 90 7.22 -1.54 -8.70
CA ILE A 90 7.57 -0.47 -7.75
C ILE A 90 6.67 -0.51 -6.50
N ASN A 91 5.39 -0.85 -6.65
CA ASN A 91 4.45 -0.96 -5.53
C ASN A 91 4.64 -2.19 -4.65
N ASN A 92 5.21 -3.27 -5.18
CA ASN A 92 5.37 -4.50 -4.39
C ASN A 92 6.43 -4.35 -3.30
N ILE A 93 7.45 -3.54 -3.53
CA ILE A 93 8.53 -3.28 -2.56
C ILE A 93 8.01 -2.66 -1.24
N PRO A 94 7.33 -1.50 -1.26
CA PRO A 94 6.80 -0.88 -0.03
C PRO A 94 5.69 -1.72 0.60
N LYS A 95 4.89 -2.45 -0.20
CA LYS A 95 3.85 -3.36 0.31
C LYS A 95 4.45 -4.51 1.13
N ASN A 96 5.54 -5.10 0.65
CA ASN A 96 6.23 -6.17 1.34
C ASN A 96 6.95 -5.66 2.60
N ALA A 97 7.55 -4.46 2.55
CA ALA A 97 8.13 -3.81 3.71
C ALA A 97 7.08 -3.56 4.81
N TYR A 98 5.91 -3.02 4.43
CA TYR A 98 4.79 -2.82 5.36
C TYR A 98 4.32 -4.14 6.00
N LYS A 99 4.12 -5.20 5.21
CA LYS A 99 3.76 -6.53 5.74
C LYS A 99 4.80 -7.05 6.73
N LYS A 100 6.09 -6.90 6.43
CA LYS A 100 7.17 -7.36 7.30
C LYS A 100 7.16 -6.63 8.64
N ALA A 101 6.98 -5.31 8.64
CA ALA A 101 6.88 -4.51 9.86
C ALA A 101 5.67 -4.92 10.71
N VAL A 102 4.49 -5.13 10.09
CA VAL A 102 3.29 -5.61 10.78
C VAL A 102 3.55 -6.97 11.45
N ILE A 103 4.16 -7.91 10.74
CA ILE A 103 4.49 -9.24 11.30
C ILE A 103 5.48 -9.12 12.47
N SER A 104 6.48 -8.24 12.38
CA SER A 104 7.45 -8.02 13.46
C SER A 104 6.75 -7.50 14.72
N LEU A 105 5.91 -6.48 14.55
CA LEU A 105 5.13 -5.90 15.64
C LEU A 105 4.15 -6.90 16.26
N THR A 106 3.46 -7.70 15.45
CA THR A 106 2.58 -8.77 15.94
C THR A 106 3.34 -9.79 16.78
N LYS A 107 4.54 -10.22 16.35
CA LYS A 107 5.37 -11.15 17.12
C LYS A 107 5.76 -10.58 18.48
N LEU A 108 6.17 -9.31 18.54
CA LEU A 108 6.50 -8.65 19.80
C LEU A 108 5.30 -8.58 20.73
N PHE A 109 4.14 -8.21 20.21
CA PHE A 109 2.91 -8.20 21.00
C PHE A 109 2.50 -9.58 21.49
N ILE A 110 2.75 -10.65 20.74
CA ILE A 110 2.49 -12.03 21.20
C ILE A 110 3.45 -12.43 22.31
N MET A 111 4.74 -12.13 22.16
CA MET A 111 5.75 -12.41 23.19
C MET A 111 5.42 -11.68 24.51
N ASP A 112 4.95 -10.43 24.43
CA ASP A 112 4.54 -9.65 25.60
C ASP A 112 3.30 -10.23 26.31
N ILE A 113 2.44 -11.03 25.65
CA ILE A 113 1.32 -11.73 26.33
C ILE A 113 1.86 -12.71 27.36
N CYS A 114 2.93 -13.43 27.02
CA CYS A 114 3.45 -14.53 27.82
C CYS A 114 4.04 -14.07 29.16
N ASP A 115 4.40 -12.78 29.27
CA ASP A 115 5.02 -12.18 30.47
C ASP A 115 4.06 -11.29 31.29
N CYS A 116 2.78 -11.21 30.92
CA CYS A 116 1.88 -10.17 31.47
C CYS A 116 1.32 -10.48 32.88
N THR A 117 1.51 -9.51 33.81
CA THR A 117 0.73 -9.37 35.06
C THR A 117 -0.03 -8.04 35.18
N SER A 118 0.32 -6.96 34.45
CA SER A 118 -0.37 -5.65 34.48
C SER A 118 -0.41 -4.86 33.15
N THR A 119 0.49 -5.15 32.21
CA THR A 119 0.68 -4.40 30.94
C THR A 119 -0.36 -4.69 29.85
N CYS A 120 -1.21 -5.69 30.05
CA CYS A 120 -2.20 -6.15 29.05
C CYS A 120 -3.25 -5.08 28.67
N HIS A 121 -3.61 -4.18 29.59
CA HIS A 121 -4.61 -3.15 29.31
C HIS A 121 -4.09 -2.09 28.33
N CYS A 122 -2.85 -1.63 28.50
CA CYS A 122 -2.18 -0.68 27.61
C CYS A 122 -2.06 -1.25 26.19
N ARG A 123 -1.73 -2.53 26.09
CA ARG A 123 -1.62 -3.25 24.81
C ARG A 123 -2.94 -3.28 24.04
N ASN A 124 -4.05 -3.60 24.67
CA ASN A 124 -5.36 -3.64 24.00
C ASN A 124 -5.79 -2.26 23.48
N LEU A 125 -5.46 -1.19 24.20
CA LEU A 125 -5.73 0.17 23.75
C LEU A 125 -4.91 0.54 22.51
N VAL A 126 -3.62 0.17 22.48
CA VAL A 126 -2.76 0.37 21.30
C VAL A 126 -3.23 -0.45 20.10
N ILE A 127 -3.60 -1.71 20.32
CA ILE A 127 -4.18 -2.57 19.25
C ILE A 127 -5.46 -1.94 18.71
N SER A 128 -6.34 -1.44 19.58
CA SER A 128 -7.56 -0.76 19.15
C SER A 128 -7.29 0.51 18.35
N ASP A 129 -6.26 1.28 18.72
CA ASP A 129 -5.86 2.48 17.98
C ASP A 129 -5.28 2.15 16.60
N LEU A 130 -4.39 1.16 16.52
CA LEU A 130 -3.85 0.66 15.26
C LEU A 130 -4.97 0.18 14.34
N HIS A 131 -5.95 -0.53 14.88
CA HIS A 131 -7.13 -0.98 14.12
C HIS A 131 -7.96 0.19 13.58
N LYS A 132 -8.18 1.25 14.38
CA LYS A 132 -8.85 2.49 13.91
C LYS A 132 -8.08 3.17 12.77
N HIS A 133 -6.76 3.10 12.81
CA HIS A 133 -5.90 3.57 11.73
C HIS A 133 -5.77 2.56 10.58
N GLY A 134 -6.55 1.48 10.53
CA GLY A 134 -6.53 0.50 9.46
C GLY A 134 -5.26 -0.37 9.42
N ILE A 135 -4.61 -0.56 10.56
CA ILE A 135 -3.50 -1.52 10.75
C ILE A 135 -4.08 -2.70 11.54
N ASN A 136 -4.25 -3.84 10.89
CA ASN A 136 -4.76 -5.03 11.53
C ASN A 136 -3.60 -5.99 11.86
N LEU A 137 -3.40 -6.28 13.14
CA LEU A 137 -2.29 -7.11 13.61
C LEU A 137 -2.61 -8.62 13.56
N LEU A 138 -3.89 -8.98 13.34
CA LEU A 138 -4.42 -10.35 13.39
C LEU A 138 -4.82 -10.90 12.01
N SER A 139 -4.43 -10.24 10.91
CA SER A 139 -4.68 -10.72 9.54
C SER A 139 -3.54 -11.57 9.00
#